data_AF-A0A971XCB3-F1
#
_entry.id   AF-A0A971XCB3-F1
#
_cell.length_a   1.000
_cell.length_b   1.000
_cell.length_c   1.000
_cell.angle_alpha   90.00
_cell.angle_beta   90.00
_cell.angle_gamma   90.00
#
_symmetry.space_group_name_H-M   'P 1'
#
loop_
_entity.id
_entity.type
_entity.pdbx_description
1 polymer ?
#
loop_
_entity_poly.entity_id
_entity_poly.type
_entity_poly.pdbx_seq_one_letter_code
_entity_poly.pdbx_strand_id
1 'polypeptide(L)'
;MDIKKEIESLKEELIDLRRDFHKYPELGFEEYRTSEKIAEYLKSLGIEVHTNVAKTGVVGLLRGDTDGKTLLMRADMDALSVTEENDVTYKSLNEGKMHACGHDGHMAMLLVAAKILSRNKDRICGNIKFVFQPNEEDAGAKYMVEEGVLENPHVDAAMAIHLWSPIETGKMSICEGPVMGAMDIFKIIIKGKGGHTAMPQYAIDPVIVAAQIITGSQVIATKQINPLTPTIVSFAKVDAGTSSNIIPEFVEMQGTLRYLYKGGSDSIEKPRERLEKIVKGICETFDTTYEIEFQSSNFTVENDKELTALVRKNGVRLVGEENLVPYQTMAGEDFSEFTTNIPSTFYFVGMGNKEKGTDYPHHHPKFDIDEDALEIGVEMHIRSALDYLSRN
;
A
#
# COMPACT_ATOMS: atom_id res chain seq x y z
N MET A 1 -24.95 10.39 19.01
CA MET A 1 -25.01 9.18 18.19
C MET A 1 -24.41 8.03 18.96
N ASP A 2 -25.13 6.92 19.06
CA ASP A 2 -24.60 5.67 19.55
C ASP A 2 -24.00 4.91 18.36
N ILE A 3 -22.68 5.05 18.18
CA ILE A 3 -21.98 4.55 16.97
C ILE A 3 -22.10 3.03 16.86
N LYS A 4 -21.94 2.32 17.98
CA LYS A 4 -22.00 0.85 18.02
C LYS A 4 -23.37 0.34 17.60
N LYS A 5 -24.43 0.99 18.09
CA LYS A 5 -25.81 0.61 17.72
C LYS A 5 -26.12 0.84 16.25
N GLU A 6 -25.63 1.94 15.65
CA GLU A 6 -25.78 2.20 14.22
C GLU A 6 -25.06 1.14 13.39
N ILE A 7 -23.82 0.78 13.76
CA ILE A 7 -23.04 -0.25 13.08
C ILE A 7 -23.72 -1.62 13.18
N GLU A 8 -24.14 -2.03 14.38
CA GLU A 8 -24.85 -3.30 14.59
C GLU A 8 -26.11 -3.37 13.70
N SER A 9 -26.84 -2.27 13.55
CA SER A 9 -28.03 -2.22 12.68
C SER A 9 -27.73 -2.35 11.18
N LEU A 10 -26.47 -2.16 10.77
CA LEU A 10 -25.99 -2.26 9.39
C LEU A 10 -25.01 -3.43 9.19
N LYS A 11 -24.88 -4.33 10.17
CA LYS A 11 -23.94 -5.46 10.13
C LYS A 11 -24.18 -6.38 8.94
N GLU A 12 -25.43 -6.73 8.66
CA GLU A 12 -25.78 -7.55 7.51
C GLU A 12 -25.39 -6.87 6.19
N GLU A 13 -25.69 -5.58 6.05
CA GLU A 13 -25.33 -4.79 4.87
C GLU A 13 -23.80 -4.68 4.68
N LEU A 14 -23.04 -4.53 5.77
CA LEU A 14 -21.57 -4.51 5.74
C LEU A 14 -21.01 -5.82 5.18
N ILE A 15 -21.50 -6.96 5.69
CA ILE A 15 -21.08 -8.29 5.25
C ILE A 15 -21.52 -8.54 3.80
N ASP A 16 -22.75 -8.15 3.44
CA ASP A 16 -23.27 -8.32 2.08
C ASP A 16 -22.50 -7.48 1.06
N LEU A 17 -22.12 -6.25 1.40
CA LEU A 17 -21.24 -5.42 0.56
C LEU A 17 -19.89 -6.10 0.34
N ARG A 18 -19.21 -6.49 1.42
CA ARG A 18 -17.90 -7.16 1.34
C ARG A 18 -17.98 -8.41 0.47
N ARG A 19 -18.96 -9.29 0.73
CA ARG A 19 -19.12 -10.55 0.01
C ARG A 19 -19.54 -10.35 -1.45
N ASP A 20 -20.26 -9.27 -1.77
CA ASP A 20 -20.55 -8.92 -3.16
C ASP A 20 -19.29 -8.49 -3.91
N PHE A 21 -18.46 -7.61 -3.33
CA PHE A 21 -17.17 -7.25 -3.93
C PHE A 21 -16.28 -8.49 -4.08
N HIS A 22 -16.20 -9.35 -3.06
CA HIS A 22 -15.43 -10.59 -3.10
C HIS A 22 -15.84 -11.54 -4.25
N LYS A 23 -17.14 -11.65 -4.54
CA LYS A 23 -17.67 -12.50 -5.62
C LYS A 23 -17.30 -12.00 -7.01
N TYR A 24 -17.09 -10.69 -7.19
CA TYR A 24 -16.84 -10.08 -8.50
C TYR A 24 -15.56 -9.25 -8.49
N PRO A 25 -14.39 -9.87 -8.22
CA PRO A 25 -13.14 -9.15 -8.16
C PRO A 25 -12.73 -8.67 -9.55
N GLU A 26 -12.25 -7.43 -9.64
CA GLU A 26 -11.75 -6.79 -10.85
C GLU A 26 -10.31 -6.34 -10.64
N LEU A 27 -9.48 -6.40 -11.68
CA LEU A 27 -8.07 -6.02 -11.57
C LEU A 27 -7.92 -4.50 -11.60
N GLY A 28 -6.75 -4.03 -11.21
CA GLY A 28 -6.35 -2.64 -11.32
C GLY A 28 -6.68 -2.01 -12.69
N PHE A 29 -7.38 -0.88 -12.66
CA PHE A 29 -7.91 -0.15 -13.81
C PHE A 29 -8.98 -0.85 -14.66
N GLU A 30 -9.47 -2.01 -14.22
CA GLU A 30 -10.58 -2.76 -14.82
C GLU A 30 -11.81 -2.82 -13.89
N GLU A 31 -11.83 -2.07 -12.79
CA GLU A 31 -12.82 -2.10 -11.70
C GLU A 31 -14.16 -1.43 -12.06
N TYR A 32 -14.68 -1.69 -13.26
CA TYR A 32 -15.86 -1.00 -13.78
C TYR A 32 -17.13 -1.29 -12.97
N ARG A 33 -17.40 -2.56 -12.65
CA ARG A 33 -18.58 -2.94 -11.84
C ARG A 33 -18.46 -2.42 -10.42
N THR A 34 -17.27 -2.55 -9.85
CA THR A 34 -16.95 -2.11 -8.49
C THR A 34 -17.14 -0.61 -8.37
N SER A 35 -16.59 0.16 -9.31
CA SER A 35 -16.74 1.61 -9.43
C SER A 35 -18.21 2.02 -9.55
N GLU A 36 -18.98 1.36 -10.44
CA GLU A 36 -20.41 1.64 -10.63
C GLU A 36 -21.18 1.42 -9.32
N LYS A 37 -20.99 0.28 -8.66
CA LYS A 37 -21.68 -0.07 -7.40
C LYS A 37 -21.37 0.93 -6.28
N ILE A 38 -20.10 1.34 -6.12
CA ILE A 38 -19.68 2.35 -5.15
C ILE A 38 -20.36 3.69 -5.45
N ALA A 39 -20.33 4.11 -6.71
CA ALA A 39 -20.92 5.38 -7.13
C ALA A 39 -22.43 5.41 -6.91
N GLU A 40 -23.15 4.34 -7.23
CA GLU A 40 -24.58 4.19 -6.97
C GLU A 40 -24.90 4.23 -5.48
N TYR A 41 -24.13 3.49 -4.67
CA TYR A 41 -24.30 3.47 -3.23
C TYR A 41 -24.16 4.89 -2.64
N LEU A 42 -23.07 5.60 -2.97
CA LEU A 42 -22.84 6.97 -2.48
C LEU A 42 -23.91 7.96 -2.97
N LYS A 43 -24.33 7.87 -4.24
CA LYS A 43 -25.42 8.71 -4.78
C LYS A 43 -26.73 8.48 -4.04
N SER A 44 -27.04 7.24 -3.66
CA SER A 44 -28.25 6.90 -2.90
C SER A 44 -28.30 7.56 -1.51
N LEU A 45 -27.13 7.93 -0.97
CA LEU A 45 -26.97 8.65 0.30
C LEU A 45 -27.04 10.18 0.14
N GLY A 46 -27.20 10.69 -1.09
CA GLY A 46 -27.15 12.12 -1.37
C GLY A 46 -25.76 12.72 -1.17
N ILE A 47 -24.70 11.95 -1.49
CA ILE A 47 -23.30 12.40 -1.53
C ILE A 47 -22.99 12.88 -2.96
N GLU A 48 -22.20 13.95 -3.10
CA GLU A 48 -21.71 14.42 -4.41
C GLU A 48 -20.69 13.40 -4.95
N VAL A 49 -20.92 12.81 -6.13
CA VAL A 49 -20.07 11.72 -6.64
C VAL A 49 -19.41 12.09 -7.96
N HIS A 50 -18.09 11.90 -8.02
CA HIS A 50 -17.27 11.97 -9.21
C HIS A 50 -16.73 10.58 -9.53
N THR A 51 -16.98 10.09 -10.75
CA THR A 51 -16.50 8.81 -11.24
C THR A 51 -15.43 9.01 -12.31
N ASN A 52 -14.76 7.93 -12.68
CA ASN A 52 -13.70 7.92 -13.69
C ASN A 52 -12.47 8.75 -13.32
N VAL A 53 -12.20 8.91 -12.02
CA VAL A 53 -10.96 9.52 -11.53
C VAL A 53 -9.87 8.45 -11.62
N ALA A 54 -8.77 8.71 -12.31
CA ALA A 54 -7.76 7.69 -12.63
C ALA A 54 -8.39 6.43 -13.26
N LYS A 55 -9.16 6.62 -14.34
CA LYS A 55 -9.97 5.61 -15.07
C LYS A 55 -11.20 5.07 -14.34
N THR A 56 -11.03 4.43 -13.18
CA THR A 56 -12.11 3.67 -12.49
C THR A 56 -12.35 4.15 -11.07
N GLY A 57 -11.52 5.04 -10.52
CA GLY A 57 -11.68 5.60 -9.19
C GLY A 57 -12.97 6.39 -9.00
N VAL A 58 -13.46 6.37 -7.76
CA VAL A 58 -14.69 7.05 -7.34
C VAL A 58 -14.40 7.96 -6.16
N VAL A 59 -14.85 9.20 -6.25
CA VAL A 59 -14.71 10.20 -5.18
C VAL A 59 -16.10 10.67 -4.75
N GLY A 60 -16.43 10.46 -3.49
CA GLY A 60 -17.64 10.96 -2.85
C GLY A 60 -17.33 12.14 -1.93
N LEU A 61 -17.95 13.30 -2.15
CA LEU A 61 -17.82 14.48 -1.31
C LEU A 61 -19.08 14.68 -0.45
N LEU A 62 -18.91 14.51 0.85
CA LEU A 62 -19.93 14.80 1.86
C LEU A 62 -19.61 16.14 2.51
N ARG A 63 -20.49 17.13 2.31
CA ARG A 63 -20.44 18.42 3.00
C ARG A 63 -21.20 18.33 4.33
N GLY A 64 -20.55 18.76 5.40
CA GLY A 64 -21.19 18.97 6.70
C GLY A 64 -22.05 20.24 6.71
N ASP A 65 -22.72 20.48 7.83
CA ASP A 65 -23.62 21.64 7.99
C ASP A 65 -22.88 22.96 8.28
N THR A 66 -21.56 22.93 8.44
CA THR A 66 -20.74 24.12 8.73
C THR A 66 -19.44 24.05 7.95
N ASP A 67 -18.96 25.18 7.45
CA ASP A 67 -17.67 25.28 6.77
C ASP A 67 -16.51 24.88 7.70
N GLY A 68 -15.46 24.30 7.12
CA GLY A 68 -14.33 23.79 7.87
C GLY A 68 -13.34 23.03 6.99
N LYS A 69 -12.51 22.21 7.64
CA LYS A 69 -11.48 21.40 6.99
C LYS A 69 -12.07 20.31 6.11
N THR A 70 -11.29 19.77 5.18
CA THR A 70 -11.63 18.59 4.40
C THR A 70 -10.75 17.42 4.83
N LEU A 71 -11.38 16.35 5.31
CA LEU A 71 -10.71 15.08 5.57
C LEU A 71 -10.91 14.12 4.39
N LEU A 72 -9.82 13.57 3.85
CA LEU A 72 -9.87 12.47 2.90
C LEU A 72 -9.85 11.13 3.64
N MET A 73 -10.72 10.22 3.23
CA MET A 73 -10.75 8.85 3.73
C MET A 73 -10.64 7.90 2.55
N ARG A 74 -9.58 7.09 2.52
CA ARG A 74 -9.25 6.21 1.39
C ARG A 74 -9.61 4.76 1.67
N ALA A 75 -10.15 4.10 0.66
CA ALA A 75 -10.18 2.64 0.49
C ALA A 75 -9.70 2.32 -0.93
N ASP A 76 -8.80 1.37 -1.07
CA ASP A 76 -8.45 0.74 -2.36
C ASP A 76 -9.58 -0.18 -2.85
N MET A 77 -9.55 -0.55 -4.14
CA MET A 77 -10.66 -1.26 -4.79
C MET A 77 -10.25 -2.48 -5.60
N ASP A 78 -9.00 -2.57 -6.05
CA ASP A 78 -8.57 -3.60 -6.98
C ASP A 78 -8.38 -4.97 -6.32
N ALA A 79 -8.48 -6.00 -7.14
CA ALA A 79 -8.18 -7.38 -6.79
C ALA A 79 -6.90 -7.84 -7.48
N LEU A 80 -6.47 -9.06 -7.14
CA LEU A 80 -5.24 -9.67 -7.63
C LEU A 80 -5.50 -10.77 -8.66
N SER A 81 -4.49 -11.04 -9.51
CA SER A 81 -4.45 -12.21 -10.41
C SER A 81 -4.10 -13.49 -9.64
N VAL A 82 -4.99 -13.89 -8.73
CA VAL A 82 -4.88 -15.07 -7.88
C VAL A 82 -6.11 -15.94 -8.10
N THR A 83 -5.90 -17.25 -8.29
CA THR A 83 -7.00 -18.21 -8.35
C THR A 83 -7.41 -18.61 -6.94
N GLU A 84 -8.63 -18.26 -6.54
CA GLU A 84 -9.15 -18.54 -5.21
C GLU A 84 -9.33 -20.05 -4.94
N GLU A 85 -8.77 -20.53 -3.84
CA GLU A 85 -8.83 -21.92 -3.37
C GLU A 85 -9.76 -22.11 -2.17
N ASN A 86 -10.38 -21.04 -1.66
CA ASN A 86 -11.35 -21.10 -0.57
C ASN A 86 -12.59 -21.94 -0.97
N ASP A 87 -13.26 -22.48 0.04
CA ASP A 87 -14.54 -23.19 -0.05
C ASP A 87 -15.60 -22.41 0.75
N VAL A 88 -16.04 -21.28 0.18
CA VAL A 88 -16.96 -20.32 0.80
C VAL A 88 -18.07 -19.95 -0.16
N THR A 89 -19.25 -19.59 0.37
CA THR A 89 -20.43 -19.26 -0.45
C THR A 89 -20.31 -17.95 -1.24
N TYR A 90 -19.26 -17.17 -0.95
CA TYR A 90 -18.94 -15.89 -1.59
C TYR A 90 -17.67 -15.92 -2.42
N LYS A 91 -17.19 -17.12 -2.77
CA LYS A 91 -16.05 -17.32 -3.65
C LYS A 91 -16.19 -16.53 -4.95
N SER A 92 -15.06 -16.02 -5.44
CA SER A 92 -14.94 -15.34 -6.72
C SER A 92 -15.60 -16.12 -7.85
N LEU A 93 -16.42 -15.43 -8.63
CA LEU A 93 -17.03 -15.91 -9.86
C LEU A 93 -16.22 -15.52 -11.10
N ASN A 94 -15.18 -14.70 -10.94
CA ASN A 94 -14.27 -14.30 -11.99
C ASN A 94 -13.01 -15.17 -11.90
N GLU A 95 -12.96 -16.24 -12.70
CA GLU A 95 -11.83 -17.19 -12.68
C GLU A 95 -10.47 -16.50 -12.80
N GLY A 96 -9.53 -16.89 -11.93
CA GLY A 96 -8.17 -16.33 -11.88
C GLY A 96 -8.04 -14.97 -11.21
N LYS A 97 -9.13 -14.39 -10.68
CA LYS A 97 -9.15 -13.12 -9.94
C LYS A 97 -9.68 -13.35 -8.51
N MET A 98 -9.08 -12.68 -7.53
CA MET A 98 -9.44 -12.80 -6.11
C MET A 98 -9.07 -11.53 -5.34
N HIS A 99 -9.93 -11.10 -4.41
CA HIS A 99 -9.55 -10.12 -3.38
C HIS A 99 -8.67 -10.77 -2.31
N ALA A 100 -7.39 -10.95 -2.63
CA ALA A 100 -6.41 -11.60 -1.76
C ALA A 100 -5.62 -10.63 -0.86
N CYS A 101 -5.98 -9.34 -0.85
CA CYS A 101 -5.38 -8.30 0.00
C CYS A 101 -6.43 -7.59 0.91
N GLY A 102 -7.71 -7.94 0.78
CA GLY A 102 -8.79 -7.45 1.66
C GLY A 102 -9.45 -6.13 1.25
N HIS A 103 -9.18 -5.65 0.03
CA HIS A 103 -9.75 -4.40 -0.50
C HIS A 103 -11.28 -4.43 -0.58
N ASP A 104 -11.89 -5.61 -0.75
CA ASP A 104 -13.33 -5.85 -0.59
C ASP A 104 -13.86 -5.43 0.79
N GLY A 105 -13.10 -5.74 1.84
CA GLY A 105 -13.38 -5.30 3.20
C GLY A 105 -13.18 -3.79 3.38
N HIS A 106 -12.11 -3.22 2.81
CA HIS A 106 -11.83 -1.78 2.90
C HIS A 106 -12.96 -0.94 2.30
N MET A 107 -13.41 -1.31 1.09
CA MET A 107 -14.54 -0.67 0.42
C MET A 107 -15.83 -0.77 1.24
N ALA A 108 -16.16 -1.97 1.73
CA ALA A 108 -17.37 -2.20 2.51
C ALA A 108 -17.40 -1.36 3.81
N MET A 109 -16.28 -1.34 4.54
CA MET A 109 -16.16 -0.54 5.77
C MET A 109 -16.35 0.95 5.50
N LEU A 110 -15.73 1.48 4.44
CA LEU A 110 -15.81 2.89 4.11
C LEU A 110 -17.21 3.30 3.62
N LEU A 111 -17.89 2.44 2.84
CA LEU A 111 -19.27 2.68 2.40
C LEU A 111 -20.25 2.73 3.57
N VAL A 112 -20.15 1.79 4.52
CA VAL A 112 -21.02 1.81 5.71
C VAL A 112 -20.73 3.01 6.61
N ALA A 113 -19.44 3.38 6.76
CA ALA A 113 -19.07 4.62 7.45
C ALA A 113 -19.66 5.86 6.75
N ALA A 114 -19.58 5.94 5.42
CA ALA A 114 -20.17 7.03 4.64
C ALA A 114 -21.69 7.12 4.84
N LYS A 115 -22.39 5.99 4.90
CA LYS A 115 -23.83 5.93 5.20
C LYS A 115 -24.16 6.51 6.57
N ILE A 116 -23.44 6.10 7.61
CA ILE A 116 -23.67 6.62 8.98
C ILE A 116 -23.33 8.11 9.06
N LEU A 117 -22.20 8.54 8.50
CA LEU A 117 -21.77 9.94 8.48
C LEU A 117 -22.76 10.83 7.69
N SER A 118 -23.28 10.34 6.57
CA SER A 118 -24.28 11.08 5.77
C SER A 118 -25.60 11.32 6.48
N ARG A 119 -25.96 10.48 7.47
CA ARG A 119 -27.14 10.66 8.34
C ARG A 119 -26.90 11.63 9.49
N ASN A 120 -25.64 12.03 9.72
CA ASN A 120 -25.20 12.84 10.86
C ASN A 120 -24.37 14.06 10.39
N LYS A 121 -24.77 14.69 9.27
CA LYS A 121 -24.07 15.84 8.67
C LYS A 121 -24.01 17.05 9.61
N ASP A 122 -24.99 17.16 10.52
CA ASP A 122 -25.09 18.18 11.57
C ASP A 122 -23.92 18.15 12.56
N ARG A 123 -23.18 17.04 12.60
CA ARG A 123 -22.04 16.82 13.49
C ARG A 123 -20.68 17.03 12.79
N ILE A 124 -20.68 17.36 11.52
CA ILE A 124 -19.47 17.51 10.69
C ILE A 124 -19.21 19.00 10.46
N CYS A 125 -18.05 19.50 10.91
CA CYS A 125 -17.58 20.85 10.61
C CYS A 125 -16.54 20.80 9.49
N GLY A 126 -16.99 20.98 8.25
CA GLY A 126 -16.18 20.88 7.04
C GLY A 126 -16.69 19.80 6.09
N ASN A 127 -15.78 19.07 5.47
CA ASN A 127 -16.10 18.09 4.43
C ASN A 127 -15.39 16.75 4.68
N ILE A 128 -16.00 15.67 4.19
CA ILE A 128 -15.35 14.36 4.08
C ILE A 128 -15.30 13.99 2.59
N LYS A 129 -14.09 13.71 2.09
CA LYS A 129 -13.84 13.22 0.74
C LYS A 129 -13.54 11.72 0.82
N PHE A 130 -14.55 10.90 0.54
CA PHE A 130 -14.40 9.45 0.43
C PHE A 130 -13.75 9.11 -0.90
N VAL A 131 -12.57 8.52 -0.88
CA VAL A 131 -11.78 8.18 -2.07
C VAL A 131 -11.69 6.67 -2.18
N PHE A 132 -12.34 6.14 -3.21
CA PHE A 132 -12.24 4.74 -3.57
C PHE A 132 -11.24 4.64 -4.74
N GLN A 133 -10.04 4.19 -4.39
CA GLN A 133 -8.85 4.26 -5.24
C GLN A 133 -8.69 2.96 -6.07
N PRO A 134 -8.49 3.04 -7.39
CA PRO A 134 -8.21 1.88 -8.21
C PRO A 134 -6.72 1.49 -8.12
N ASN A 135 -6.37 0.29 -8.58
CA ASN A 135 -5.01 -0.12 -8.92
C ASN A 135 -3.93 0.16 -7.83
N GLU A 136 -4.23 -0.08 -6.55
CA GLU A 136 -3.25 0.02 -5.45
C GLU A 136 -2.07 -0.92 -5.66
N GLU A 137 -2.34 -2.14 -6.14
CA GLU A 137 -1.35 -3.22 -6.26
C GLU A 137 -0.21 -2.91 -7.27
N ASP A 138 -0.28 -1.74 -7.93
CA ASP A 138 0.79 -1.20 -8.78
C ASP A 138 1.06 0.29 -8.47
N ALA A 139 0.15 1.22 -8.82
CA ALA A 139 0.39 2.68 -8.68
C ALA A 139 -0.82 3.59 -8.96
N GLY A 140 -2.01 3.29 -8.43
CA GLY A 140 -3.23 4.05 -8.70
C GLY A 140 -3.32 5.43 -8.03
N ALA A 141 -2.81 5.56 -6.80
CA ALA A 141 -2.88 6.79 -6.01
C ALA A 141 -2.22 7.97 -6.72
N LYS A 142 -1.07 7.73 -7.36
CA LYS A 142 -0.32 8.74 -8.13
C LYS A 142 -1.20 9.42 -9.18
N TYR A 143 -1.94 8.64 -9.97
CA TYR A 143 -2.80 9.19 -11.01
C TYR A 143 -3.97 9.99 -10.43
N MET A 144 -4.53 9.57 -9.28
CA MET A 144 -5.57 10.35 -8.61
C MET A 144 -5.04 11.70 -8.09
N VAL A 145 -3.82 11.72 -7.55
CA VAL A 145 -3.16 12.97 -7.12
C VAL A 145 -2.88 13.88 -8.32
N GLU A 146 -2.38 13.34 -9.43
CA GLU A 146 -2.14 14.09 -10.68
C GLU A 146 -3.45 14.67 -11.27
N GLU A 147 -4.57 13.96 -11.16
CA GLU A 147 -5.90 14.43 -11.56
C GLU A 147 -6.55 15.40 -10.53
N GLY A 148 -5.86 15.69 -9.43
CA GLY A 148 -6.26 16.73 -8.48
C GLY A 148 -7.23 16.25 -7.40
N VAL A 149 -7.21 14.98 -6.99
CA VAL A 149 -8.06 14.45 -5.89
C VAL A 149 -7.83 15.18 -4.56
N LEU A 150 -6.65 15.78 -4.37
CA LEU A 150 -6.31 16.58 -3.19
C LEU A 150 -6.88 18.01 -3.24
N GLU A 151 -7.47 18.40 -4.37
CA GLU A 151 -7.98 19.74 -4.62
C GLU A 151 -9.51 19.74 -4.82
N ASN A 152 -10.10 20.93 -4.84
CA ASN A 152 -11.52 21.18 -5.13
C ASN A 152 -12.53 20.26 -4.39
N PRO A 153 -12.66 20.36 -3.06
CA PRO A 153 -11.95 21.28 -2.16
C PRO A 153 -10.56 20.76 -1.77
N HIS A 154 -9.68 21.68 -1.35
CA HIS A 154 -8.37 21.34 -0.79
C HIS A 154 -8.52 20.40 0.40
N VAL A 155 -7.70 19.35 0.45
CA VAL A 155 -7.69 18.31 1.49
C VAL A 155 -6.66 18.67 2.56
N ASP A 156 -7.10 18.79 3.81
CA ASP A 156 -6.24 19.16 4.94
C ASP A 156 -5.53 17.96 5.57
N ALA A 157 -6.13 16.77 5.48
CA ALA A 157 -5.54 15.52 5.96
C ALA A 157 -6.12 14.29 5.26
N ALA A 158 -5.40 13.17 5.29
CA ALA A 158 -5.89 11.88 4.79
C ALA A 158 -5.77 10.75 5.83
N MET A 159 -6.71 9.81 5.80
CA MET A 159 -6.69 8.60 6.62
C MET A 159 -7.02 7.36 5.79
N ALA A 160 -6.36 6.25 6.09
CA ALA A 160 -6.63 4.95 5.49
C ALA A 160 -6.46 3.82 6.51
N ILE A 161 -7.20 2.73 6.29
CA ILE A 161 -7.15 1.49 7.07
C ILE A 161 -6.74 0.38 6.13
N HIS A 162 -5.88 -0.51 6.61
CA HIS A 162 -5.67 -1.81 5.98
C HIS A 162 -6.00 -2.94 6.95
N LEU A 163 -6.83 -3.88 6.52
CA LEU A 163 -7.09 -5.13 7.21
C LEU A 163 -5.84 -6.00 7.15
N TRP A 164 -5.36 -6.51 8.28
CA TRP A 164 -4.00 -7.06 8.35
C TRP A 164 -3.98 -8.45 8.99
N SER A 165 -3.75 -9.50 8.19
CA SER A 165 -3.75 -10.90 8.69
C SER A 165 -2.67 -11.21 9.72
N PRO A 166 -1.49 -10.55 9.75
CA PRO A 166 -0.51 -10.74 10.82
C PRO A 166 -0.95 -10.24 12.20
N ILE A 167 -2.03 -9.44 12.30
CA ILE A 167 -2.56 -8.94 13.58
C ILE A 167 -3.88 -9.63 13.86
N GLU A 168 -4.05 -10.13 15.09
CA GLU A 168 -5.25 -10.86 15.49
C GLU A 168 -6.50 -9.97 15.50
N THR A 169 -7.66 -10.53 15.15
CA THR A 169 -8.96 -9.84 15.26
C THR A 169 -9.16 -9.24 16.65
N GLY A 170 -9.65 -8.00 16.70
CA GLY A 170 -9.81 -7.25 17.96
C GLY A 170 -8.57 -6.45 18.38
N LYS A 171 -7.46 -6.58 17.66
CA LYS A 171 -6.24 -5.77 17.85
C LYS A 171 -6.01 -4.83 16.67
N MET A 172 -5.17 -3.81 16.88
CA MET A 172 -4.81 -2.83 15.86
C MET A 172 -3.35 -2.38 16.01
N SER A 173 -2.76 -1.87 14.92
CA SER A 173 -1.49 -1.14 14.98
C SER A 173 -1.68 0.30 14.51
N ILE A 174 -1.34 1.25 15.36
CA ILE A 174 -1.41 2.70 15.09
C ILE A 174 -0.09 3.31 15.57
N CYS A 175 0.85 3.51 14.63
CA CYS A 175 2.21 3.99 14.89
C CYS A 175 2.48 5.32 14.17
N GLU A 176 3.20 6.24 14.81
CA GLU A 176 3.67 7.48 14.17
C GLU A 176 4.95 7.21 13.36
N GLY A 177 5.24 8.09 12.38
CA GLY A 177 6.44 7.95 11.54
C GLY A 177 6.29 6.85 10.49
N PRO A 178 7.40 6.25 10.01
CA PRO A 178 7.36 5.34 8.87
C PRO A 178 6.74 3.99 9.26
N VAL A 179 5.68 3.55 8.57
CA VAL A 179 4.96 2.30 8.89
C VAL A 179 5.02 1.24 7.79
N MET A 180 5.14 1.65 6.53
CA MET A 180 5.35 0.78 5.37
C MET A 180 6.51 1.30 4.52
N GLY A 181 7.31 0.39 3.98
CA GLY A 181 8.59 0.70 3.36
C GLY A 181 8.45 1.22 1.93
N ALA A 182 9.30 2.18 1.56
CA ALA A 182 9.52 2.52 0.16
C ALA A 182 10.21 1.36 -0.58
N MET A 183 10.02 1.34 -1.89
CA MET A 183 10.70 0.42 -2.78
C MET A 183 11.21 1.13 -4.03
N ASP A 184 12.51 1.02 -4.27
CA ASP A 184 13.14 1.37 -5.54
C ASP A 184 13.50 0.09 -6.28
N ILE A 185 13.02 -0.05 -7.50
CA ILE A 185 13.47 -1.09 -8.43
C ILE A 185 14.73 -0.57 -9.10
N PHE A 186 15.77 -1.40 -9.16
CA PHE A 186 16.96 -1.10 -9.94
C PHE A 186 17.19 -2.14 -11.03
N LYS A 187 17.70 -1.67 -12.15
CA LYS A 187 18.23 -2.47 -13.25
C LYS A 187 19.68 -2.07 -13.50
N ILE A 188 20.58 -3.06 -13.52
CA ILE A 188 22.00 -2.87 -13.78
C ILE A 188 22.39 -3.72 -14.99
N ILE A 189 23.00 -3.09 -15.99
CA ILE A 189 23.63 -3.79 -17.12
C ILE A 189 25.13 -3.59 -17.01
N ILE A 190 25.88 -4.67 -16.84
CA ILE A 190 27.35 -4.65 -16.86
C ILE A 190 27.80 -5.04 -18.26
N LYS A 191 28.72 -4.27 -18.84
CA LYS A 191 29.28 -4.49 -20.17
C LYS A 191 30.77 -4.78 -20.07
N GLY A 192 31.14 -5.98 -20.47
CA GLY A 192 32.51 -6.46 -20.56
C GLY A 192 32.93 -6.66 -22.01
N LYS A 193 33.68 -7.73 -22.25
CA LYS A 193 34.13 -8.15 -23.58
C LYS A 193 34.09 -9.67 -23.67
N GLY A 194 33.26 -10.18 -24.56
CA GLY A 194 33.09 -11.63 -24.72
C GLY A 194 34.36 -12.33 -25.22
N GLY A 195 34.37 -13.65 -25.08
CA GLY A 195 35.51 -14.46 -25.52
C GLY A 195 35.37 -15.94 -25.19
N HIS A 196 36.41 -16.72 -25.47
CA HIS A 196 36.45 -18.13 -25.15
C HIS A 196 36.94 -18.34 -23.72
N THR A 197 36.24 -19.17 -22.94
CA THR A 197 36.64 -19.49 -21.55
C THR A 197 38.04 -20.09 -21.40
N ALA A 198 38.63 -20.67 -22.45
CA ALA A 198 39.98 -21.21 -22.46
C ALA A 198 41.07 -20.16 -22.75
N MET A 199 40.69 -18.93 -23.12
CA MET A 199 41.59 -17.83 -23.40
C MET A 199 41.11 -16.54 -22.70
N PRO A 200 40.93 -16.56 -21.36
CA PRO A 200 40.29 -15.48 -20.63
C PRO A 200 41.06 -14.15 -20.71
N GLN A 201 42.37 -14.18 -20.94
CA GLN A 201 43.20 -12.97 -21.08
C GLN A 201 42.83 -12.05 -22.27
N TYR A 202 41.98 -12.53 -23.20
CA TYR A 202 41.49 -11.72 -24.33
C TYR A 202 40.07 -11.19 -24.13
N ALA A 203 39.43 -11.55 -23.01
CA ALA A 203 38.07 -11.19 -22.62
C ALA A 203 38.08 -10.32 -21.35
N ILE A 204 36.94 -9.71 -21.05
CA ILE A 204 36.67 -9.01 -19.79
C ILE A 204 35.34 -9.59 -19.29
N ASP A 205 35.39 -10.43 -18.27
CA ASP A 205 34.26 -11.27 -17.85
C ASP A 205 33.26 -10.51 -16.95
N PRO A 206 32.07 -10.13 -17.46
CA PRO A 206 31.09 -9.39 -16.67
C PRO A 206 30.39 -10.26 -15.61
N VAL A 207 30.46 -11.61 -15.69
CA VAL A 207 29.83 -12.53 -14.73
C VAL A 207 30.53 -12.45 -13.36
N ILE A 208 31.86 -12.42 -13.36
CA ILE A 208 32.63 -12.26 -12.12
C ILE A 208 32.35 -10.88 -11.51
N VAL A 209 32.25 -9.83 -12.33
CA VAL A 209 31.91 -8.47 -11.88
C VAL A 209 30.53 -8.42 -11.23
N ALA A 210 29.53 -9.07 -11.83
CA ALA A 210 28.19 -9.20 -11.25
C ALA A 210 28.22 -9.87 -9.87
N ALA A 211 28.96 -10.97 -9.71
CA ALA A 211 29.11 -11.65 -8.41
C ALA A 211 29.76 -10.75 -7.35
N GLN A 212 30.76 -9.94 -7.73
CA GLN A 212 31.38 -8.97 -6.83
C GLN A 212 30.41 -7.85 -6.45
N ILE A 213 29.58 -7.35 -7.39
CA ILE A 213 28.56 -6.33 -7.11
C ILE A 213 27.49 -6.86 -6.15
N ILE A 214 26.98 -8.07 -6.37
CA ILE A 214 25.95 -8.68 -5.50
C ILE A 214 26.48 -8.80 -4.07
N THR A 215 27.71 -9.30 -3.93
CA THR A 215 28.36 -9.49 -2.62
C THR A 215 28.72 -8.14 -1.98
N GLY A 216 29.34 -7.25 -2.75
CA GLY A 216 29.81 -5.95 -2.30
C GLY A 216 28.67 -5.03 -1.87
N SER A 217 27.52 -5.09 -2.53
CA SER A 217 26.34 -4.27 -2.22
C SER A 217 25.76 -4.55 -0.81
N GLN A 218 26.03 -5.71 -0.22
CA GLN A 218 25.55 -6.05 1.13
C GLN A 218 26.14 -5.15 2.23
N VAL A 219 27.25 -4.46 1.95
CA VAL A 219 27.83 -3.48 2.90
C VAL A 219 26.93 -2.27 3.10
N ILE A 220 26.00 -1.99 2.19
CA ILE A 220 25.06 -0.86 2.29
C ILE A 220 24.27 -1.00 3.60
N ALA A 221 23.56 -2.11 3.77
CA ALA A 221 22.73 -2.36 4.95
C ALA A 221 23.55 -2.74 6.20
N THR A 222 24.75 -3.31 6.04
CA THR A 222 25.49 -3.90 7.17
C THR A 222 26.61 -3.03 7.73
N LYS A 223 27.07 -2.01 6.97
CA LYS A 223 28.22 -1.16 7.32
C LYS A 223 28.05 0.32 7.00
N GLN A 224 27.27 0.67 5.98
CA GLN A 224 27.20 2.05 5.50
C GLN A 224 26.00 2.83 6.03
N ILE A 225 24.86 2.18 6.18
CA ILE A 225 23.64 2.71 6.80
C ILE A 225 23.57 2.19 8.24
N ASN A 226 23.01 2.99 9.14
CA ASN A 226 22.81 2.59 10.53
C ASN A 226 21.97 1.29 10.56
N PRO A 227 22.42 0.22 11.23
CA PRO A 227 21.65 -1.02 11.32
C PRO A 227 20.28 -0.88 12.00
N LEU A 228 20.07 0.21 12.76
CA LEU A 228 18.77 0.57 13.34
C LEU A 228 17.83 1.30 12.36
N THR A 229 18.31 1.60 11.16
CA THR A 229 17.58 2.22 10.06
C THR A 229 17.28 1.14 9.00
N PRO A 230 16.10 0.51 9.02
CA PRO A 230 15.84 -0.68 8.20
C PRO A 230 16.06 -0.42 6.71
N THR A 231 16.99 -1.16 6.12
CA THR A 231 17.32 -1.11 4.68
C THR A 231 17.59 -2.52 4.17
N ILE A 232 17.02 -2.86 3.03
CA ILE A 232 17.22 -4.15 2.35
C ILE A 232 17.71 -3.87 0.92
N VAL A 233 18.72 -4.61 0.50
CA VAL A 233 19.21 -4.64 -0.88
C VAL A 233 19.12 -6.07 -1.39
N SER A 234 18.20 -6.31 -2.34
CA SER A 234 17.94 -7.65 -2.86
C SER A 234 18.16 -7.69 -4.36
N PHE A 235 18.93 -8.65 -4.85
CA PHE A 235 19.03 -8.99 -6.26
C PHE A 235 18.12 -10.18 -6.53
N ALA A 236 17.13 -10.01 -7.40
CA ALA A 236 16.11 -11.02 -7.68
C ALA A 236 16.27 -11.66 -9.08
N LYS A 237 16.99 -10.99 -9.98
CA LYS A 237 17.28 -11.48 -11.33
C LYS A 237 18.75 -11.29 -11.66
N VAL A 238 19.36 -12.32 -12.22
CA VAL A 238 20.69 -12.28 -12.85
C VAL A 238 20.60 -13.09 -14.13
N ASP A 239 20.89 -12.47 -15.27
CA ASP A 239 20.83 -13.10 -16.59
C ASP A 239 22.12 -12.83 -17.39
N ALA A 240 22.75 -13.90 -17.87
CA ALA A 240 24.07 -13.84 -18.49
C ALA A 240 24.39 -15.07 -19.34
N GLY A 241 24.98 -14.82 -20.52
CA GLY A 241 25.57 -15.86 -21.36
C GLY A 241 24.56 -16.74 -22.09
N THR A 242 25.09 -17.62 -22.93
CA THR A 242 24.32 -18.53 -23.80
C THR A 242 24.87 -19.95 -23.82
N SER A 243 26.14 -20.14 -23.47
CA SER A 243 26.83 -21.44 -23.48
C SER A 243 27.93 -21.45 -22.41
N SER A 244 28.27 -22.63 -21.89
CA SER A 244 29.26 -22.81 -20.82
C SER A 244 30.72 -22.55 -21.23
N ASN A 245 31.01 -22.43 -22.53
CA ASN A 245 32.35 -22.19 -23.06
C ASN A 245 32.55 -20.79 -23.66
N ILE A 246 31.57 -19.89 -23.47
CA ILE A 246 31.59 -18.51 -23.97
C ILE A 246 31.48 -17.56 -22.78
N ILE A 247 32.44 -16.66 -22.65
CA ILE A 247 32.36 -15.49 -21.76
C ILE A 247 31.42 -14.48 -22.44
N PRO A 248 30.33 -14.03 -21.78
CA PRO A 248 29.38 -13.10 -22.38
C PRO A 248 29.93 -11.68 -22.50
N GLU A 249 29.27 -10.87 -23.34
CA GLU A 249 29.56 -9.45 -23.47
C GLU A 249 28.87 -8.59 -22.40
N PHE A 250 27.75 -9.07 -21.85
CA PHE A 250 26.99 -8.35 -20.82
C PHE A 250 26.33 -9.27 -19.80
N VAL A 251 25.97 -8.69 -18.65
CA VAL A 251 25.11 -9.28 -17.62
C VAL A 251 24.01 -8.28 -17.28
N GLU A 252 22.76 -8.74 -17.24
CA GLU A 252 21.65 -7.96 -16.69
C GLU A 252 21.33 -8.43 -15.27
N MET A 253 21.25 -7.49 -14.33
CA MET A 253 20.78 -7.74 -12.97
C MET A 253 19.60 -6.84 -12.64
N GLN A 254 18.62 -7.38 -11.92
CA GLN A 254 17.53 -6.57 -11.37
C GLN A 254 17.29 -6.91 -9.91
N GLY A 255 16.80 -5.91 -9.18
CA GLY A 255 16.58 -6.04 -7.75
C GLY A 255 15.85 -4.84 -7.16
N THR A 256 15.79 -4.81 -5.84
CA THR A 256 15.08 -3.78 -5.09
C THR A 256 15.93 -3.23 -3.95
N LEU A 257 15.87 -1.91 -3.76
CA LEU A 257 16.19 -1.26 -2.49
C LEU A 257 14.87 -1.06 -1.75
N ARG A 258 14.76 -1.58 -0.53
CA ARG A 258 13.62 -1.31 0.36
C ARG A 258 14.09 -0.63 1.62
N TYR A 259 13.33 0.33 2.11
CA TYR A 259 13.72 1.08 3.29
C TYR A 259 12.53 1.69 4.04
N LEU A 260 12.66 1.82 5.35
CA LEU A 260 11.63 2.35 6.25
C LEU A 260 12.02 3.75 6.76
N TYR A 261 12.28 4.66 5.82
CA TYR A 261 12.61 6.07 6.03
C TYR A 261 12.36 6.86 4.74
N LYS A 262 12.42 8.19 4.80
CA LYS A 262 12.25 9.03 3.61
C LYS A 262 13.34 8.77 2.56
N GLY A 263 12.91 8.26 1.41
CA GLY A 263 13.75 7.94 0.25
C GLY A 263 13.99 9.11 -0.69
N GLY A 264 14.33 8.76 -1.94
CA GLY A 264 14.53 9.73 -3.02
C GLY A 264 15.83 10.53 -2.91
N SER A 265 15.94 11.57 -3.73
CA SER A 265 17.14 12.42 -3.86
C SER A 265 17.52 13.15 -2.57
N ASP A 266 16.54 13.41 -1.71
CA ASP A 266 16.73 14.12 -0.44
C ASP A 266 17.00 13.17 0.74
N SER A 267 17.08 11.86 0.49
CA SER A 267 17.36 10.87 1.52
C SER A 267 18.74 11.11 2.14
N ILE A 268 18.79 11.19 3.48
CA ILE A 268 20.06 11.29 4.22
C ILE A 268 20.90 10.01 4.01
N GLU A 269 20.23 8.86 3.91
CA GLU A 269 20.89 7.57 3.76
C GLU A 269 21.40 7.29 2.35
N LYS A 270 20.91 8.02 1.32
CA LYS A 270 21.38 7.93 -0.07
C LYS A 270 21.56 6.50 -0.62
N PRO A 271 20.53 5.63 -0.49
CA PRO A 271 20.69 4.21 -0.80
C PRO A 271 21.02 3.96 -2.29
N ARG A 272 20.44 4.77 -3.20
CA ARG A 272 20.69 4.69 -4.65
C ARG A 272 22.14 5.05 -4.98
N GLU A 273 22.62 6.17 -4.47
CA GLU A 273 23.99 6.64 -4.72
C GLU A 273 25.04 5.71 -4.11
N ARG A 274 24.73 5.09 -2.96
CA ARG A 274 25.62 4.07 -2.37
C ARG A 274 25.71 2.82 -3.24
N LEU A 275 24.60 2.34 -3.78
CA LEU A 275 24.59 1.21 -4.72
C LEU A 275 25.38 1.56 -5.97
N GLU A 276 25.08 2.70 -6.60
CA GLU A 276 25.78 3.14 -7.80
C GLU A 276 27.28 3.31 -7.56
N LYS A 277 27.69 3.86 -6.41
CA LYS A 277 29.11 4.00 -6.05
C LYS A 277 29.82 2.64 -5.97
N ILE A 278 29.17 1.61 -5.43
CA ILE A 278 29.72 0.26 -5.37
C ILE A 278 29.82 -0.34 -6.77
N VAL A 279 28.75 -0.25 -7.56
CA VAL A 279 28.72 -0.71 -8.96
C VAL A 279 29.86 -0.05 -9.75
N LYS A 280 29.99 1.26 -9.67
CA LYS A 280 31.02 2.04 -10.34
C LYS A 280 32.42 1.58 -9.95
N GLY A 281 32.73 1.56 -8.64
CA GLY A 281 34.07 1.21 -8.17
C GLY A 281 34.48 -0.22 -8.53
N ILE A 282 33.54 -1.17 -8.50
CA ILE A 282 33.80 -2.54 -8.93
C ILE A 282 33.98 -2.59 -10.45
N CYS A 283 33.12 -1.92 -11.22
CA CYS A 283 33.25 -1.93 -12.68
C CYS A 283 34.60 -1.34 -13.15
N GLU A 284 35.04 -0.24 -12.54
CA GLU A 284 36.35 0.39 -12.77
C GLU A 284 37.51 -0.55 -12.43
N THR A 285 37.40 -1.35 -11.37
CA THR A 285 38.45 -2.30 -10.95
C THR A 285 38.66 -3.43 -11.96
N PHE A 286 37.60 -3.81 -12.69
CA PHE A 286 37.59 -4.93 -13.62
C PHE A 286 37.57 -4.50 -15.09
N ASP A 287 37.84 -3.22 -15.39
CA ASP A 287 37.84 -2.66 -16.76
C ASP A 287 36.51 -2.88 -17.52
N THR A 288 35.38 -2.87 -16.79
CA THR A 288 34.02 -2.95 -17.35
C THR A 288 33.33 -1.59 -17.32
N THR A 289 32.25 -1.46 -18.09
CA THR A 289 31.33 -0.31 -18.00
C THR A 289 29.95 -0.77 -17.51
N TYR A 290 29.12 0.15 -17.06
CA TYR A 290 27.79 -0.17 -16.58
C TYR A 290 26.74 0.86 -16.99
N GLU A 291 25.50 0.41 -17.04
CA GLU A 291 24.30 1.24 -17.05
C GLU A 291 23.47 0.88 -15.80
N ILE A 292 22.94 1.87 -15.10
CA ILE A 292 22.07 1.67 -13.95
C ILE A 292 20.84 2.57 -14.08
N GLU A 293 19.67 1.98 -13.86
CA GLU A 293 18.39 2.66 -13.87
C GLU A 293 17.68 2.39 -12.54
N PHE A 294 17.04 3.42 -12.00
CA PHE A 294 16.21 3.33 -10.81
C PHE A 294 14.79 3.79 -11.14
N GLN A 295 13.82 3.02 -10.70
CA GLN A 295 12.41 3.38 -10.72
C GLN A 295 11.87 3.35 -9.29
N SER A 296 11.33 4.48 -8.82
CA SER A 296 10.55 4.47 -7.57
C SER A 296 9.26 3.70 -7.82
N SER A 297 8.99 2.66 -7.03
CA SER A 297 7.71 1.97 -7.05
C SER A 297 6.71 2.70 -6.15
N ASN A 298 7.07 2.87 -4.89
CA ASN A 298 6.27 3.56 -3.88
C ASN A 298 7.19 4.29 -2.90
N PHE A 299 6.68 5.36 -2.29
CA PHE A 299 7.37 6.06 -1.21
C PHE A 299 7.11 5.35 0.13
N THR A 300 7.78 5.82 1.18
CA THR A 300 7.55 5.33 2.54
C THR A 300 6.24 5.91 3.03
N VAL A 301 5.34 5.06 3.55
CA VAL A 301 4.14 5.53 4.23
C VAL A 301 4.56 6.12 5.56
N GLU A 302 4.59 7.45 5.63
CA GLU A 302 5.02 8.21 6.81
C GLU A 302 3.81 8.85 7.49
N ASN A 303 3.49 8.37 8.68
CA ASN A 303 2.36 8.82 9.46
C ASN A 303 2.66 10.12 10.21
N ASP A 304 1.82 11.12 9.99
CA ASP A 304 1.84 12.38 10.72
C ASP A 304 1.60 12.15 12.22
N LYS A 305 2.41 12.80 13.06
CA LYS A 305 2.41 12.62 14.50
C LYS A 305 1.10 13.05 15.17
N GLU A 306 0.58 14.22 14.82
CA GLU A 306 -0.59 14.79 15.48
C GLU A 306 -1.86 14.04 15.07
N LEU A 307 -1.99 13.72 13.79
CA LEU A 307 -3.10 12.95 13.24
C LEU A 307 -3.10 11.52 13.79
N THR A 308 -1.93 10.89 13.87
CA THR A 308 -1.79 9.55 14.46
C THR A 308 -2.19 9.53 15.92
N ALA A 309 -1.82 10.55 16.70
CA ALA A 309 -2.21 10.64 18.10
C ALA A 309 -3.74 10.73 18.28
N LEU A 310 -4.43 11.45 17.37
CA LEU A 310 -5.89 11.52 17.34
C LEU A 310 -6.51 10.15 17.05
N VAL A 311 -6.04 9.46 15.99
CA VAL A 311 -6.52 8.12 15.61
C VAL A 311 -6.24 7.12 16.72
N ARG A 312 -5.05 7.17 17.33
CA ARG A 312 -4.65 6.30 18.44
C ARG A 312 -5.60 6.44 19.62
N LYS A 313 -5.99 7.66 20.00
CA LYS A 313 -6.95 7.90 21.08
C LYS A 313 -8.30 7.20 20.82
N ASN A 314 -8.72 7.14 19.56
CA ASN A 314 -9.93 6.41 19.16
C ASN A 314 -9.73 4.90 19.21
N GLY A 315 -8.57 4.39 18.78
CA GLY A 315 -8.20 2.99 18.94
C GLY A 315 -8.23 2.55 20.40
N VAL A 316 -7.64 3.32 21.32
CA VAL A 316 -7.64 3.00 22.77
C VAL A 316 -9.05 2.91 23.33
N ARG A 317 -9.93 3.84 22.94
CA ARG A 317 -11.33 3.83 23.38
C ARG A 317 -12.10 2.62 22.86
N LEU A 318 -11.72 2.10 21.70
CA LEU A 318 -12.43 1.03 21.00
C LEU A 318 -11.98 -0.36 21.46
N VAL A 319 -10.66 -0.62 21.38
CA VAL A 319 -10.09 -1.94 21.64
C VAL A 319 -9.31 -2.03 22.95
N GLY A 320 -9.03 -0.92 23.64
CA GLY A 320 -8.17 -0.90 24.83
C GLY A 320 -6.68 -0.75 24.46
N GLU A 321 -5.90 -0.20 25.40
CA GLU A 321 -4.47 0.08 25.19
C GLU A 321 -3.67 -1.21 24.93
N GLU A 322 -4.03 -2.29 25.62
CA GLU A 322 -3.41 -3.61 25.53
C GLU A 322 -3.57 -4.30 24.18
N ASN A 323 -4.57 -3.86 23.40
CA ASN A 323 -4.87 -4.39 22.07
C ASN A 323 -4.30 -3.51 20.94
N LEU A 324 -3.59 -2.42 21.28
CA LEU A 324 -2.81 -1.65 20.33
C LEU A 324 -1.38 -2.20 20.27
N VAL A 325 -1.11 -3.02 19.26
CA VAL A 325 0.17 -3.71 19.05
C VAL A 325 0.98 -2.99 17.96
N PRO A 326 2.23 -2.57 18.22
CA PRO A 326 3.03 -1.89 17.21
C PRO A 326 3.40 -2.84 16.08
N TYR A 327 3.23 -2.39 14.84
CA TYR A 327 3.55 -3.14 13.64
C TYR A 327 4.05 -2.21 12.54
N GLN A 328 5.16 -2.60 11.90
CA GLN A 328 5.76 -1.94 10.75
C GLN A 328 6.21 -3.03 9.75
N THR A 329 6.23 -2.71 8.46
CA THR A 329 6.62 -3.67 7.42
C THR A 329 7.45 -3.02 6.31
N MET A 330 8.21 -3.84 5.59
CA MET A 330 8.94 -3.44 4.39
C MET A 330 8.13 -3.63 3.10
N ALA A 331 6.88 -4.11 3.22
CA ALA A 331 5.91 -4.06 2.15
C ALA A 331 5.66 -2.59 1.74
N GLY A 332 5.37 -2.39 0.46
CA GLY A 332 4.99 -1.09 -0.07
C GLY A 332 3.49 -0.88 -0.02
N GLU A 333 3.08 0.38 -0.13
CA GLU A 333 1.69 0.81 -0.21
C GLU A 333 1.67 2.16 -0.92
N ASP A 334 0.82 2.30 -1.93
CA ASP A 334 0.77 3.52 -2.76
C ASP A 334 0.02 4.68 -2.09
N PHE A 335 -0.64 4.44 -0.94
CA PHE A 335 -1.11 5.52 -0.04
C PHE A 335 0.03 6.49 0.37
N SER A 336 1.28 6.05 0.22
CA SER A 336 2.47 6.89 0.34
C SER A 336 2.44 8.16 -0.53
N GLU A 337 1.73 8.14 -1.67
CA GLU A 337 1.49 9.31 -2.52
C GLU A 337 0.67 10.39 -1.79
N PHE A 338 -0.30 10.03 -0.95
CA PHE A 338 -1.02 11.00 -0.11
C PHE A 338 -0.12 11.52 1.01
N THR A 339 0.60 10.62 1.70
CA THR A 339 1.46 11.00 2.85
C THR A 339 2.59 11.94 2.47
N THR A 340 3.04 11.89 1.21
CA THR A 340 4.11 12.77 0.71
C THR A 340 3.60 14.19 0.44
N ASN A 341 2.30 14.36 0.21
CA ASN A 341 1.70 15.65 -0.18
C ASN A 341 0.99 16.36 0.98
N ILE A 342 0.35 15.62 1.89
CA ILE A 342 -0.46 16.17 3.00
C ILE A 342 -0.33 15.34 4.28
N PRO A 343 -0.59 15.93 5.48
CA PRO A 343 -0.61 15.19 6.74
C PRO A 343 -1.55 13.99 6.66
N SER A 344 -1.02 12.79 6.93
CA SER A 344 -1.75 11.55 6.68
C SER A 344 -1.50 10.50 7.76
N THR A 345 -2.43 9.57 7.94
CA THR A 345 -2.26 8.43 8.86
C THR A 345 -2.87 7.16 8.27
N PHE A 346 -2.02 6.15 8.15
CA PHE A 346 -2.34 4.80 7.71
C PHE A 346 -2.15 3.82 8.87
N TYR A 347 -3.11 2.95 9.11
CA TYR A 347 -3.06 2.04 10.26
C TYR A 347 -3.73 0.71 9.98
N PHE A 348 -3.34 -0.29 10.78
CA PHE A 348 -3.76 -1.67 10.57
C PHE A 348 -4.88 -2.05 11.54
N VAL A 349 -5.95 -2.64 11.01
CA VAL A 349 -6.96 -3.36 11.79
C VAL A 349 -6.68 -4.85 11.65
N GLY A 350 -6.50 -5.54 12.78
CA GLY A 350 -6.24 -6.98 12.78
C GLY A 350 -7.45 -7.78 12.32
N MET A 351 -7.19 -8.77 11.48
CA MET A 351 -8.21 -9.72 10.99
C MET A 351 -7.75 -11.19 11.02
N GLY A 352 -6.55 -11.44 11.54
CA GLY A 352 -6.00 -12.79 11.67
C GLY A 352 -6.75 -13.60 12.73
N ASN A 353 -7.28 -14.75 12.33
CA ASN A 353 -7.95 -15.68 13.24
C ASN A 353 -7.72 -17.13 12.80
N LYS A 354 -6.88 -17.85 13.54
CA LYS A 354 -6.52 -19.25 13.24
C LYS A 354 -7.70 -20.20 13.31
N GLU A 355 -8.66 -19.95 14.21
CA GLU A 355 -9.84 -20.80 14.38
C GLU A 355 -10.81 -20.66 13.20
N LYS A 356 -10.87 -19.47 12.61
CA LYS A 356 -11.65 -19.18 11.40
C LYS A 356 -10.88 -19.37 10.09
N GLY A 357 -9.58 -19.64 10.16
CA GLY A 357 -8.71 -19.83 8.99
C GLY A 357 -8.41 -18.55 8.21
N THR A 358 -8.42 -17.38 8.87
CA THR A 358 -8.18 -16.06 8.26
C THR A 358 -6.78 -15.53 8.58
N ASP A 359 -5.86 -16.41 9.01
CA ASP A 359 -4.44 -16.10 9.28
C ASP A 359 -3.52 -16.40 8.08
N TYR A 360 -4.08 -16.78 6.93
CA TYR A 360 -3.31 -16.88 5.69
C TYR A 360 -2.73 -15.50 5.32
N PRO A 361 -1.49 -15.45 4.79
CA PRO A 361 -0.88 -14.18 4.42
C PRO A 361 -1.65 -13.54 3.26
N HIS A 362 -1.53 -12.23 3.16
CA HIS A 362 -1.92 -11.47 1.97
C HIS A 362 -1.34 -12.12 0.70
N HIS A 363 -2.12 -12.07 -0.37
CA HIS A 363 -1.84 -12.59 -1.72
C HIS A 363 -1.83 -14.13 -1.81
N HIS A 364 -2.21 -14.83 -0.74
CA HIS A 364 -2.33 -16.28 -0.74
C HIS A 364 -3.64 -16.73 -1.39
N PRO A 365 -3.68 -17.83 -2.18
CA PRO A 365 -4.92 -18.39 -2.75
C PRO A 365 -6.02 -18.76 -1.75
N LYS A 366 -5.68 -18.86 -0.46
CA LYS A 366 -6.60 -19.15 0.65
C LYS A 366 -6.80 -17.98 1.60
N PHE A 367 -6.35 -16.79 1.21
CA PHE A 367 -6.59 -15.58 1.98
C PHE A 367 -8.10 -15.41 2.24
N ASP A 368 -8.46 -15.03 3.46
CA ASP A 368 -9.81 -14.59 3.80
C ASP A 368 -9.72 -13.63 5.00
N ILE A 369 -10.80 -12.91 5.26
CA ILE A 369 -10.89 -11.91 6.33
C ILE A 369 -11.80 -12.45 7.44
N ASP A 370 -11.42 -12.24 8.70
CA ASP A 370 -12.37 -12.37 9.81
C ASP A 370 -13.37 -11.20 9.75
N GLU A 371 -14.59 -11.46 9.28
CA GLU A 371 -15.61 -10.43 9.07
C GLU A 371 -15.99 -9.68 10.37
N ASP A 372 -15.68 -10.22 11.56
CA ASP A 372 -15.86 -9.50 12.84
C ASP A 372 -14.93 -8.28 12.96
N ALA A 373 -13.82 -8.23 12.21
CA ALA A 373 -12.91 -7.09 12.16
C ALA A 373 -13.53 -5.88 11.44
N LEU A 374 -14.53 -6.08 10.58
CA LEU A 374 -15.09 -5.01 9.75
C LEU A 374 -15.77 -3.93 10.58
N GLU A 375 -16.46 -4.31 11.66
CA GLU A 375 -17.12 -3.36 12.56
C GLU A 375 -16.12 -2.42 13.24
N ILE A 376 -14.92 -2.92 13.58
CA ILE A 376 -13.84 -2.13 14.16
C ILE A 376 -13.38 -1.06 13.17
N GLY A 377 -13.17 -1.43 11.91
CA GLY A 377 -12.76 -0.47 10.88
C GLY A 377 -13.83 0.57 10.56
N VAL A 378 -15.12 0.18 10.51
CA VAL A 378 -16.24 1.13 10.37
C VAL A 378 -16.26 2.13 11.53
N GLU A 379 -16.17 1.65 12.77
CA GLU A 379 -16.18 2.51 13.95
C GLU A 379 -14.98 3.47 13.96
N MET A 380 -13.80 2.99 13.56
CA MET A 380 -12.58 3.80 13.45
C MET A 380 -12.69 4.89 12.39
N HIS A 381 -13.26 4.58 11.22
CA HIS A 381 -13.55 5.59 10.21
C HIS A 381 -14.47 6.69 10.76
N ILE A 382 -15.60 6.31 11.37
CA ILE A 382 -16.58 7.28 11.88
C ILE A 382 -16.00 8.14 13.00
N ARG A 383 -15.35 7.52 13.99
CA ARG A 383 -14.76 8.24 15.13
C ARG A 383 -13.65 9.18 14.71
N SER A 384 -12.76 8.74 13.82
CA SER A 384 -11.64 9.56 13.40
C SER A 384 -12.10 10.74 12.56
N ALA A 385 -13.10 10.54 11.69
CA ALA A 385 -13.72 11.64 10.94
C ALA A 385 -14.40 12.66 11.86
N LEU A 386 -15.22 12.19 12.79
CA LEU A 386 -15.93 13.08 13.72
C LEU A 386 -14.99 13.80 14.68
N ASP A 387 -13.96 13.14 15.22
CA ASP A 387 -13.02 13.79 16.14
C ASP A 387 -12.14 14.80 15.39
N TYR A 388 -11.68 14.50 14.17
CA TYR A 388 -10.89 15.44 13.34
C TYR A 388 -11.71 16.65 12.87
N LEU A 389 -12.98 16.43 12.51
CA LEU A 389 -13.92 17.47 12.03
C LEU A 389 -14.86 17.97 13.13
N SER A 390 -14.57 17.68 14.40
CA SER A 390 -15.34 18.22 15.51
C SER A 390 -15.04 19.70 15.67
N ARG A 391 -16.06 20.46 16.07
CA ARG A 391 -15.93 21.89 16.36
C ARG A 391 -14.86 22.07 17.45
N ASN A 392 -13.83 22.88 17.17
CA ASN A 392 -13.04 23.51 18.23
C ASN A 392 -13.94 24.45 19.04
#